data_AF-A0A8S0SFH1-F1
#
_entry.id   AF-A0A8S0SFH1-F1
#
_cell.length_a   1.000
_cell.length_b   1.000
_cell.length_c   1.000
_cell.angle_alpha   90.00
_cell.angle_beta   90.00
_cell.angle_gamma   90.00
#
_symmetry.space_group_name_H-M   'P 1'
#
loop_
_entity.id
_entity.type
_entity.pdbx_description
1 polymer ?
#
loop_
_entity_poly.entity_id
_entity_poly.type
_entity_poly.pdbx_seq_one_letter_code
_entity_poly.pdbx_strand_id
1 'polypeptide(L)'
;MAGRGGVAKGTWDGCVPRECRPDPRILRLNANLVWEEARCRHRHQWKRGSELYNRLLTRAYAALQDGGKIRAILWYQGETSPALPIVQVALASDVGRYFEVVREAQLGTELPNVVCVDAMGLEVKENDTLHLTTSAQVQLGKMLAIAFLRIGI
;
A
#
# COMPACT_ATOMS: atom_id res chain seq x y z
N MET A 1 2.84 1.85 0.46
CA MET A 1 2.50 3.29 0.64
C MET A 1 2.49 3.66 2.12
N ALA A 2 2.61 4.95 2.46
CA ALA A 2 2.21 5.44 3.79
C ALA A 2 0.74 5.88 3.75
N GLY A 3 -0.03 5.50 4.78
CA GLY A 3 -1.40 5.98 4.98
C GLY A 3 -1.43 7.41 5.53
N ARG A 4 -2.45 8.17 5.12
CA ARG A 4 -2.75 9.52 5.60
C ARG A 4 -4.18 9.68 6.13
N GLY A 5 -4.98 8.60 6.18
CA GLY A 5 -6.33 8.64 6.76
C GLY A 5 -6.32 9.23 8.17
N GLY A 6 -7.25 10.13 8.46
CA GLY A 6 -7.39 10.76 9.78
C GLY A 6 -6.30 11.78 10.14
N VAL A 7 -5.40 12.12 9.21
CA VAL A 7 -4.36 13.14 9.46
C VAL A 7 -4.87 14.51 9.06
N ALA A 8 -4.93 15.45 10.00
CA ALA A 8 -5.23 16.87 9.76
C ALA A 8 -4.14 17.75 10.35
N LYS A 9 -3.63 18.74 9.59
CA LYS A 9 -2.55 19.66 10.02
C LYS A 9 -1.32 18.93 10.61
N GLY A 10 -0.97 17.76 10.06
CA GLY A 10 0.15 16.94 10.52
C GLY A 10 -0.11 16.09 11.77
N THR A 11 -1.29 16.18 12.38
CA THR A 11 -1.68 15.38 13.55
C THR A 11 -2.66 14.29 13.12
N TRP A 12 -2.43 13.06 13.57
CA TRP A 12 -3.35 11.94 13.36
C TRP A 12 -4.42 11.91 14.45
N ASP A 13 -5.68 11.73 14.06
CA ASP A 13 -6.84 11.71 14.96
C ASP A 13 -6.89 10.52 15.93
N GLY A 14 -6.03 9.51 15.73
CA GLY A 14 -5.99 8.29 16.55
C GLY A 14 -7.16 7.33 16.32
N CYS A 15 -8.04 7.64 15.36
CA CYS A 15 -9.19 6.81 15.05
C CYS A 15 -8.76 5.55 14.27
N VAL A 16 -8.97 4.38 14.87
CA VAL A 16 -8.69 3.08 14.24
C VAL A 16 -10.01 2.35 14.02
N PRO A 17 -10.44 2.16 12.76
CA PRO A 17 -11.62 1.35 12.44
C PRO A 17 -11.49 -0.08 12.96
N ARG A 18 -12.63 -0.76 13.14
CA ARG A 18 -12.67 -2.14 13.64
C ARG A 18 -11.86 -3.08 12.75
N GLU A 19 -11.92 -2.89 11.43
CA GLU A 19 -11.19 -3.69 10.44
C GLU A 19 -9.67 -3.49 10.48
N CYS A 20 -9.20 -2.42 11.11
CA CYS A 20 -7.79 -2.09 11.26
C CYS A 20 -7.26 -2.34 12.67
N ARG A 21 -8.04 -3.01 13.53
CA ARG A 21 -7.60 -3.37 14.87
C ARG A 21 -6.43 -4.35 14.80
N PRO A 22 -5.48 -4.25 15.73
CA PRO A 22 -4.38 -5.17 15.79
C PRO A 22 -4.88 -6.59 16.12
N ASP A 23 -4.23 -7.59 15.54
CA ASP A 23 -4.48 -9.01 15.75
C ASP A 23 -3.11 -9.67 15.97
N PRO A 24 -2.94 -10.53 17.00
CA PRO A 24 -1.66 -11.18 17.29
C PRO A 24 -1.15 -12.08 16.15
N ARG A 25 -2.01 -12.46 15.20
CA ARG A 25 -1.64 -13.23 14.00
C ARG A 25 -1.14 -12.35 12.85
N ILE A 26 -1.28 -11.03 12.96
CA ILE A 26 -0.86 -10.06 11.95
C ILE A 26 0.32 -9.28 12.50
N LEU A 27 1.52 -9.63 12.04
CA LEU A 27 2.78 -9.05 12.48
C LEU A 27 3.36 -8.08 11.44
N ARG A 28 4.14 -7.12 11.92
CA ARG A 28 4.84 -6.12 11.12
C ARG A 28 6.32 -6.14 11.49
N LEU A 29 7.20 -6.23 10.49
CA LEU A 29 8.63 -6.10 10.72
C LEU A 29 9.00 -4.64 11.00
N ASN A 30 9.57 -4.33 12.16
CA ASN A 30 9.91 -2.96 12.55
C ASN A 30 11.22 -2.45 11.92
N ALA A 31 11.64 -1.22 12.26
CA ALA A 31 12.85 -0.62 11.68
C ALA A 31 14.12 -1.36 12.11
N ASN A 32 14.09 -2.02 13.26
CA ASN A 32 15.18 -2.80 13.82
C ASN A 32 15.12 -4.28 13.38
N LEU A 33 14.30 -4.61 12.37
CA LEU A 33 14.10 -5.96 11.86
C LEU A 33 13.54 -6.95 12.90
N VAL A 34 12.75 -6.46 13.86
CA VAL A 34 12.06 -7.29 14.85
C VAL A 34 10.57 -7.37 14.51
N TRP A 35 9.97 -8.55 14.68
CA TRP A 35 8.54 -8.74 14.55
C TRP A 35 7.79 -8.14 15.74
N GLU A 36 6.78 -7.32 15.44
CA GLU A 36 5.86 -6.78 16.43
C GLU A 36 4.43 -6.85 15.89
N GLU A 37 3.45 -6.81 16.76
CA GLU A 37 2.04 -6.75 16.37
C GLU A 37 1.78 -5.54 15.46
N ALA A 38 1.12 -5.78 14.31
CA ALA A 38 0.86 -4.74 13.35
C ALA A 38 -0.16 -3.72 13.89
N ARG A 39 0.25 -2.46 13.97
CA ARG A 39 -0.60 -1.35 14.42
C ARG A 39 -0.59 -0.21 13.41
N CYS A 40 -1.75 0.39 13.17
CA CYS A 40 -1.85 1.64 12.41
C CYS A 40 -1.12 2.75 13.18
N ARG A 41 -0.02 3.26 12.62
CA ARG A 41 0.69 4.43 13.13
C ARG A 41 1.06 5.36 11.98
N HIS A 42 1.00 6.66 12.23
CA HIS A 42 1.58 7.65 11.34
C HIS A 42 3.11 7.58 11.42
N ARG A 43 3.79 7.40 10.27
CA ARG A 43 5.22 7.69 10.15
C ARG A 43 5.43 8.76 9.09
N HIS A 44 6.02 9.86 9.52
CA HIS A 44 6.66 10.83 8.63
C HIS A 44 7.89 10.18 7.99
N GLN A 45 8.23 10.66 6.79
CA GLN A 45 9.39 10.30 5.97
C GLN A 45 9.17 9.19 4.93
N TRP A 46 8.88 9.65 3.71
CA TRP A 46 9.36 9.01 2.49
C TRP A 46 10.19 10.07 1.74
N LYS A 47 11.51 9.87 1.64
CA LYS A 47 12.39 10.62 0.74
C LYS A 47 12.87 9.67 -0.36
N ARG A 48 12.92 10.17 -1.60
CA ARG A 48 13.29 9.47 -2.84
C ARG A 48 14.82 9.33 -2.93
N GLY A 49 15.32 8.13 -3.18
CA GLY A 49 16.77 7.85 -3.37
C GLY A 49 17.10 6.34 -3.35
N SER A 50 18.20 5.95 -3.98
CA SER A 50 18.64 4.56 -4.25
C SER A 50 18.86 3.65 -3.01
N GLU A 51 18.83 4.19 -1.79
CA GLU A 51 18.81 3.39 -0.55
C GLU A 51 17.53 2.58 -0.36
N LEU A 52 16.41 3.02 -0.96
CA LEU A 52 15.09 2.41 -0.74
C LEU A 52 15.00 0.98 -1.27
N TYR A 53 15.65 0.70 -2.40
CA TYR A 53 15.66 -0.64 -3.01
C TYR A 53 16.45 -1.64 -2.14
N ASN A 54 17.67 -1.28 -1.73
CA ASN A 54 18.47 -2.12 -0.82
C ASN A 54 17.77 -2.31 0.52
N ARG A 55 17.04 -1.29 0.99
CA ARG A 55 16.22 -1.38 2.20
C ARG A 55 15.01 -2.30 2.03
N LEU A 56 14.37 -2.33 0.86
CA LEU A 56 13.32 -3.29 0.53
C LEU A 56 13.88 -4.72 0.59
N LEU A 57 14.97 -4.98 -0.11
CA LEU A 57 15.60 -6.30 -0.16
C LEU A 57 16.07 -6.77 1.22
N THR A 58 16.76 -5.92 1.98
CA THR A 58 17.24 -6.26 3.34
C THR A 58 16.09 -6.68 4.25
N ARG A 59 14.95 -5.96 4.18
CA ARG A 59 13.77 -6.27 4.98
C ARG A 59 13.06 -7.54 4.51
N ALA A 60 13.03 -7.78 3.20
CA ALA A 60 12.50 -9.01 2.62
C ALA A 60 13.32 -10.22 3.08
N TYR A 61 14.65 -10.15 3.01
CA TYR A 61 15.55 -11.20 3.50
C TYR A 61 15.38 -11.45 5.01
N ALA A 62 15.30 -10.40 5.81
CA ALA A 62 15.05 -10.55 7.25
C ALA A 62 13.73 -11.28 7.54
N ALA A 63 12.67 -10.99 6.78
CA ALA A 63 11.39 -11.68 6.94
C ALA A 63 11.43 -13.17 6.53
N LEU A 64 12.37 -13.57 5.66
CA LEU A 64 12.57 -14.96 5.23
C LEU A 64 13.38 -15.79 6.24
N GLN A 65 14.27 -15.17 7.02
CA GLN A 65 15.13 -15.87 7.99
C GLN A 65 14.32 -16.64 9.06
N ASP A 66 13.15 -16.12 9.41
CA ASP A 66 12.24 -16.75 10.39
C ASP A 66 11.30 -17.79 9.75
N GLY A 67 11.59 -18.28 8.55
CA GLY A 67 10.80 -19.30 7.84
C GLY A 67 9.53 -18.77 7.16
N GLY A 68 9.34 -17.45 7.11
CA GLY A 68 8.22 -16.81 6.42
C GLY A 68 8.30 -16.99 4.90
N LYS A 69 7.14 -17.03 4.22
CA LYS A 69 7.05 -17.04 2.75
C LYS A 69 6.50 -15.70 2.26
N ILE A 70 7.23 -15.02 1.39
CA ILE A 70 6.72 -13.82 0.71
C ILE A 70 5.65 -14.28 -0.29
N ARG A 71 4.40 -13.85 -0.10
CA ARG A 71 3.25 -14.27 -0.93
C ARG A 71 2.88 -13.26 -2.02
N ALA A 72 3.04 -11.97 -1.76
CA ALA A 72 2.82 -10.90 -2.73
C ALA A 72 3.57 -9.64 -2.31
N ILE A 73 3.77 -8.75 -3.28
CA ILE A 73 4.23 -7.38 -3.03
C ILE A 73 3.05 -6.45 -3.30
N LEU A 74 2.58 -5.77 -2.25
CA LEU A 74 1.64 -4.66 -2.40
C LEU A 74 2.44 -3.43 -2.81
N TRP A 75 2.37 -3.12 -4.09
CA TRP A 75 3.24 -2.15 -4.71
C TRP A 75 2.43 -0.98 -5.25
N TYR A 76 2.98 0.22 -5.15
CA TYR A 76 2.36 1.41 -5.73
C TYR A 76 3.46 2.28 -6.31
N GLN A 77 3.97 1.83 -7.46
CA GLN A 77 4.79 2.61 -8.38
C GLN A 77 4.98 1.80 -9.69
N GLY A 78 5.19 2.47 -10.82
CA GLY A 78 5.32 1.80 -12.12
C GLY A 78 6.72 1.24 -12.39
N GLU A 79 7.01 0.00 -11.97
CA GLU A 79 8.22 -0.74 -12.38
C GLU A 79 7.88 -2.17 -12.84
N THR A 80 8.75 -2.71 -13.69
CA THR A 80 8.48 -3.75 -14.70
C THR A 80 8.68 -5.19 -14.20
N SER A 81 7.64 -6.02 -14.42
CA SER A 81 7.56 -7.49 -14.46
C SER A 81 8.17 -8.31 -13.30
N PRO A 82 7.35 -8.74 -12.32
CA PRO A 82 7.75 -9.60 -11.20
C PRO A 82 7.45 -11.11 -11.43
N ALA A 83 8.27 -11.97 -10.83
CA ALA A 83 7.94 -13.40 -10.65
C ALA A 83 6.90 -13.64 -9.53
N LEU A 84 6.63 -12.61 -8.71
CA LEU A 84 5.65 -12.64 -7.62
C LEU A 84 4.38 -11.86 -8.01
N PRO A 85 3.21 -12.25 -7.48
CA PRO A 85 1.99 -11.44 -7.57
C PRO A 85 2.22 -10.01 -7.07
N ILE A 86 2.04 -9.05 -7.97
CA ILE A 86 1.97 -7.63 -7.67
C ILE A 86 0.51 -7.19 -7.78
N VAL A 87 -0.02 -6.68 -6.67
CA VAL A 87 -1.26 -5.91 -6.69
C VAL A 87 -0.88 -4.45 -6.65
N GLN A 88 -1.08 -3.75 -7.76
CA GLN A 88 -0.91 -2.31 -7.87
C GLN A 88 -2.24 -1.59 -7.68
N VAL A 89 -2.18 -0.33 -7.29
CA VAL A 89 -3.35 0.55 -7.20
C VAL A 89 -3.17 1.65 -8.24
N ALA A 90 -4.21 1.98 -9.01
CA ALA A 90 -4.19 3.15 -9.89
C ALA A 90 -4.31 4.45 -9.07
N LEU A 91 -3.93 5.59 -9.64
CA LEU A 91 -4.12 6.90 -8.97
C LEU A 91 -5.58 7.07 -8.54
N ALA A 92 -5.79 7.35 -7.25
CA ALA A 92 -7.12 7.46 -6.66
C ALA A 92 -7.77 8.85 -6.83
N SER A 93 -7.03 9.82 -7.39
CA SER A 93 -7.45 11.21 -7.55
C SER A 93 -7.29 11.65 -9.01
N ASP A 94 -8.10 12.60 -9.43
CA ASP A 94 -8.08 13.29 -10.72
C ASP A 94 -7.21 14.57 -10.71
N VAL A 95 -6.35 14.70 -9.70
CA VAL A 95 -5.52 15.89 -9.51
C VAL A 95 -4.24 15.83 -10.34
N GLY A 96 -4.01 16.85 -11.17
CA GLY A 96 -2.75 17.10 -11.88
C GLY A 96 -2.82 16.84 -13.39
N ARG A 97 -1.98 17.53 -14.17
CA ARG A 97 -2.06 17.59 -15.66
C ARG A 97 -2.01 16.23 -16.38
N TYR A 98 -1.49 15.19 -15.73
CA TYR A 98 -1.20 13.90 -16.37
C TYR A 98 -1.97 12.72 -15.74
N PHE A 99 -2.97 12.99 -14.88
CA PHE A 99 -3.64 11.92 -14.15
C PHE A 99 -4.30 10.89 -15.08
N GLU A 100 -4.91 11.34 -16.19
CA GLU A 100 -5.55 10.46 -17.18
C GLU A 100 -4.53 9.54 -17.84
N VAL A 101 -3.45 10.11 -18.40
CA VAL A 101 -2.37 9.36 -19.06
C VAL A 101 -1.73 8.35 -18.12
N VAL A 102 -1.49 8.74 -16.86
CA VAL A 102 -0.90 7.84 -15.87
C VAL A 102 -1.87 6.72 -15.49
N ARG A 103 -3.16 7.02 -15.31
CA ARG A 103 -4.18 6.00 -15.01
C ARG A 103 -4.37 5.03 -16.17
N GLU A 104 -4.44 5.52 -17.41
CA GLU A 104 -4.53 4.70 -18.60
C GLU A 104 -3.36 3.70 -18.66
N ALA A 105 -2.13 4.16 -18.43
CA ALA A 105 -0.96 3.28 -18.38
C ALA A 105 -1.03 2.26 -17.22
N GLN A 106 -1.50 2.66 -16.04
CA GLN A 106 -1.63 1.77 -14.88
C GLN A 106 -2.71 0.69 -15.09
N LEU A 107 -3.85 1.06 -15.68
CA LEU A 107 -4.97 0.17 -15.93
C LEU A 107 -4.74 -0.73 -17.16
N GLY A 108 -4.04 -0.22 -18.17
CA GLY A 108 -3.65 -0.96 -19.37
C GLY A 108 -2.38 -1.81 -19.21
N THR A 109 -1.88 -1.99 -17.98
CA THR A 109 -0.72 -2.85 -17.74
C THR A 109 -1.10 -4.33 -17.90
N GLU A 110 -0.71 -4.91 -19.03
CA GLU A 110 -0.87 -6.35 -19.32
C GLU A 110 0.42 -7.11 -19.02
N LEU A 111 0.72 -7.29 -17.73
CA LEU A 111 1.85 -8.12 -17.30
C LEU A 111 1.35 -9.35 -16.53
N PRO A 112 1.96 -10.53 -16.75
CA PRO A 112 1.62 -11.71 -15.96
C PRO A 112 1.90 -11.44 -14.48
N ASN A 113 1.03 -11.94 -13.61
CA ASN A 113 1.09 -11.75 -12.15
C ASN A 113 0.95 -10.29 -11.67
N VAL A 114 0.55 -9.35 -12.53
CA VAL A 114 0.23 -7.98 -12.14
C VAL A 114 -1.28 -7.76 -12.21
N VAL A 115 -1.87 -7.34 -11.10
CA VAL A 115 -3.29 -6.93 -11.04
C VAL A 115 -3.36 -5.47 -10.61
N CYS A 116 -4.11 -4.66 -11.35
CA CYS A 116 -4.37 -3.28 -10.99
C CYS A 116 -5.74 -3.12 -10.33
N VAL A 117 -5.77 -2.49 -9.15
CA VAL A 117 -6.99 -2.11 -8.43
C VAL A 117 -7.26 -0.64 -8.70
N ASP A 118 -8.43 -0.32 -9.24
CA ASP A 118 -8.83 1.07 -9.43
C ASP A 118 -9.40 1.65 -8.12
N ALA A 119 -8.74 2.67 -7.60
CA ALA A 119 -9.15 3.39 -6.40
C ALA A 119 -9.93 4.69 -6.70
N MET A 120 -10.21 4.97 -7.98
CA MET A 120 -10.99 6.15 -8.37
C MET A 120 -12.39 6.12 -7.77
N GLY A 121 -12.88 7.28 -7.34
CA GLY A 121 -14.19 7.43 -6.70
C GLY A 121 -14.21 7.05 -5.22
N LEU A 122 -13.12 6.53 -4.66
CA LEU A 122 -12.98 6.43 -3.22
C LEU A 122 -12.87 7.83 -2.59
N GLU A 123 -13.45 7.97 -1.40
CA GLU A 123 -13.52 9.23 -0.68
C GLU A 123 -12.12 9.80 -0.40
N VAL A 124 -11.84 10.99 -0.96
CA VAL A 124 -10.67 11.81 -0.63
C VAL A 124 -11.03 12.82 0.45
N LYS A 125 -10.03 13.30 1.19
CA LYS A 125 -10.24 14.35 2.19
C LYS A 125 -10.68 15.65 1.53
N GLU A 126 -11.67 16.31 2.11
CA GLU A 126 -12.20 17.60 1.63
C GLU A 126 -11.13 18.69 1.43
N ASN A 127 -10.14 18.74 2.34
CA ASN A 127 -9.09 19.78 2.34
C ASN A 127 -7.77 19.35 1.66
N ASP A 128 -7.73 18.11 1.16
CA ASP A 128 -6.51 17.45 0.70
C ASP A 128 -6.94 16.41 -0.34
N THR A 129 -7.34 16.91 -1.52
CA THR A 129 -7.92 16.16 -2.66
C THR A 129 -7.02 15.05 -3.20
N LEU A 130 -5.81 14.93 -2.65
CA LEU A 130 -4.82 13.92 -2.98
C LEU A 130 -4.93 12.66 -2.09
N HIS A 131 -5.40 12.80 -0.84
CA HIS A 131 -5.30 11.72 0.14
C HIS A 131 -6.67 11.14 0.52
N LEU A 132 -6.76 9.82 0.47
CA LEU A 132 -7.95 9.07 0.90
C LEU A 132 -8.26 9.25 2.38
N THR A 133 -9.56 9.25 2.71
CA THR A 133 -10.06 9.20 4.10
C THR A 133 -9.74 7.86 4.76
N THR A 134 -9.89 7.78 6.09
CA THR A 134 -9.75 6.51 6.82
C THR A 134 -10.74 5.46 6.32
N SER A 135 -11.98 5.86 6.02
CA SER A 135 -13.01 4.97 5.47
C SER A 135 -12.61 4.44 4.09
N ALA A 136 -12.15 5.33 3.20
CA ALA A 136 -11.66 4.95 1.88
C ALA A 136 -10.43 4.02 1.94
N GLN A 137 -9.52 4.22 2.90
CA GLN A 137 -8.39 3.32 3.11
C GLN A 137 -8.83 1.90 3.53
N VAL A 138 -9.91 1.78 4.34
CA VAL A 138 -10.51 0.47 4.67
C VAL A 138 -11.10 -0.18 3.43
N GLN A 139 -11.83 0.58 2.61
CA GLN A 139 -12.41 0.07 1.36
C GLN A 139 -11.32 -0.40 0.40
N LEU A 140 -10.28 0.41 0.19
CA LEU A 140 -9.13 0.04 -0.64
C LEU A 140 -8.44 -1.21 -0.11
N GLY A 141 -8.27 -1.34 1.21
CA GLY A 141 -7.73 -2.56 1.83
C GLY A 141 -8.54 -3.81 1.51
N LYS A 142 -9.87 -3.72 1.52
CA LYS A 142 -10.77 -4.81 1.11
C LYS A 142 -10.60 -5.13 -0.38
N MET A 143 -10.49 -4.12 -1.25
CA MET A 143 -10.27 -4.31 -2.69
C MET A 143 -8.94 -5.00 -2.99
N LEU A 144 -7.86 -4.60 -2.30
CA LEU A 144 -6.55 -5.24 -2.38
C LEU A 144 -6.58 -6.71 -1.94
N ALA A 145 -7.28 -7.01 -0.84
CA ALA A 145 -7.43 -8.38 -0.35
C ALA A 145 -8.20 -9.25 -1.36
N ILE A 146 -9.28 -8.73 -1.93
CA ILE A 146 -10.05 -9.43 -2.99
C ILE A 146 -9.18 -9.66 -4.22
N ALA A 147 -8.43 -8.65 -4.67
CA ALA A 147 -7.52 -8.78 -5.80
C ALA A 147 -6.47 -9.87 -5.56
N PHE A 148 -5.84 -9.87 -4.39
CA PHE A 148 -4.86 -10.90 -4.02
C PHE A 148 -5.46 -12.32 -4.04
N LEU A 149 -6.66 -12.51 -3.46
CA LEU A 149 -7.33 -13.82 -3.44
C LEU A 149 -7.69 -14.34 -4.84
N ARG A 150 -7.92 -13.45 -5.81
CA ARG A 150 -8.24 -13.81 -7.19
C ARG A 150 -7.02 -14.26 -8.01
N ILE A 151 -5.80 -13.98 -7.57
CA ILE A 151 -4.57 -14.35 -8.31
C ILE A 151 -4.31 -15.87 -8.27
N GLY A 152 -4.95 -16.62 -7.37
CA GLY A 152 -4.97 -18.10 -7.44
C GLY A 152 -3.63 -18.78 -7.16
N ILE A 153 -2.91 -18.34 -6.11
CA ILE A 153 -1.59 -18.85 -5.63
C ILE A 153 -1.64 -19.63 -4.32
#